data_AF-A0A7W1A9K3-F1
#
_entry.id   AF-A0A7W1A9K3-F1
#
_cell.length_a   1.000
_cell.length_b   1.000
_cell.length_c   1.000
_cell.angle_alpha   90.00
_cell.angle_beta   90.00
_cell.angle_gamma   90.00
#
_symmetry.space_group_name_H-M   'P 1'
#
loop_
_entity.id
_entity.type
_entity.pdbx_description
1 polymer ?
#
loop_
_entity_poly.entity_id
_entity_poly.type
_entity_poly.pdbx_seq_one_letter_code
_entity_poly.pdbx_strand_id
1 'polypeptide(L)'
;MRVRRQITQGVLARTMQDSVLPRQHSSGSPALTARVHGTVMCLGLVLMVLAGGFLLSAATRPPTSHAAPPAGLAAADWHAIQAMLPPSQQAYLKASNTGAGDIFGWSVAVDGDTVVVGAYQEDSAATGVGGDQTNNSASGAGAAYVFTRSDAQGAPAWTQQAYLKATNPDANDNFGWRVAVDGDTIVVGAYREDSAATGVGGDQTNNSAGNSGAAYVFTRSGTTWTPQAYLKASNTGAGDNFGVSVAISGDTVVVGAYQEDS
;
A
#
# COMPACT_ATOMS: atom_id res chain seq x y z
N MET A 1 -65.35 16.96 -26.13
CA MET A 1 -65.96 16.12 -25.08
C MET A 1 -66.18 17.01 -23.85
N ARG A 2 -67.35 16.88 -23.24
CA ARG A 2 -67.97 17.69 -22.16
C ARG A 2 -67.01 17.94 -20.96
N VAL A 3 -66.85 19.17 -20.44
CA VAL A 3 -67.69 19.92 -19.44
C VAL A 3 -66.94 20.05 -18.10
N ARG A 4 -66.68 21.33 -17.70
CA ARG A 4 -66.85 21.98 -16.36
C ARG A 4 -66.17 21.32 -15.14
N ARG A 5 -65.78 21.97 -14.03
CA ARG A 5 -65.93 23.31 -13.43
C ARG A 5 -64.99 23.28 -12.19
N GLN A 6 -64.21 24.34 -11.93
CA GLN A 6 -64.42 25.35 -10.86
C GLN A 6 -64.06 24.93 -9.40
N ILE A 7 -63.50 25.93 -8.69
CA ILE A 7 -63.77 26.30 -7.27
C ILE A 7 -62.99 25.47 -6.21
N THR A 8 -62.41 25.98 -5.12
CA THR A 8 -62.27 27.32 -4.51
C THR A 8 -61.44 27.22 -3.21
N GLN A 9 -60.77 28.34 -2.88
CA GLN A 9 -60.36 28.91 -1.58
C GLN A 9 -60.25 28.09 -0.28
N GLY A 10 -59.31 28.54 0.58
CA GLY A 10 -59.40 28.46 2.03
C GLY A 10 -58.05 28.82 2.70
N VAL A 11 -57.73 30.07 3.08
CA VAL A 11 -58.14 30.75 4.35
C VAL A 11 -57.37 30.11 5.55
N LEU A 12 -56.61 30.78 6.44
CA LEU A 12 -56.80 32.02 7.19
C LEU A 12 -55.47 32.46 7.86
N ALA A 13 -55.29 33.77 8.01
CA ALA A 13 -54.28 34.41 8.85
C ALA A 13 -54.62 34.33 10.36
N ARG A 14 -53.61 34.43 11.23
CA ARG A 14 -53.74 35.25 12.46
C ARG A 14 -52.39 35.73 13.00
N THR A 15 -52.30 37.04 13.07
CA THR A 15 -51.29 37.88 13.73
C THR A 15 -51.77 38.22 15.14
N MET A 16 -50.88 38.29 16.14
CA MET A 16 -50.87 39.24 17.28
C MET A 16 -49.46 39.16 17.90
N GLN A 17 -48.55 40.10 17.62
CA GLN A 17 -48.32 41.41 18.25
C GLN A 17 -47.47 41.37 19.54
N ASP A 18 -46.38 42.16 19.47
CA ASP A 18 -45.32 42.42 20.43
C ASP A 18 -45.78 42.99 21.78
N SER A 19 -44.95 42.78 22.81
CA SER A 19 -44.74 43.76 23.89
C SER A 19 -43.39 43.54 24.58
N VAL A 20 -42.61 44.61 24.69
CA VAL A 20 -41.22 44.69 25.19
C VAL A 20 -41.18 44.98 26.71
N LEU A 21 -40.31 44.21 27.39
CA LEU A 21 -39.53 44.33 28.66
C LEU A 21 -39.72 45.53 29.64
N PRO A 22 -39.39 45.35 30.96
CA PRO A 22 -38.01 45.56 31.45
C PRO A 22 -37.46 44.57 32.52
N ARG A 23 -36.12 44.60 32.68
CA ARG A 23 -35.24 43.83 33.62
C ARG A 23 -35.51 44.11 35.10
N GLN A 24 -35.05 43.24 36.02
CA GLN A 24 -34.11 43.51 37.14
C GLN A 24 -33.75 42.20 37.94
N HIS A 25 -32.43 42.03 38.21
CA HIS A 25 -31.68 41.43 39.35
C HIS A 25 -31.68 39.94 39.81
N SER A 26 -30.45 39.37 39.69
CA SER A 26 -29.62 38.53 40.60
C SER A 26 -30.16 37.30 41.36
N SER A 27 -29.58 36.12 41.10
CA SER A 27 -28.69 35.34 42.02
C SER A 27 -28.54 33.89 41.52
N GLY A 28 -27.31 33.39 41.32
CA GLY A 28 -27.04 32.02 40.88
C GLY A 28 -25.78 31.41 41.51
N SER A 29 -25.95 30.24 42.12
CA SER A 29 -25.10 29.43 43.02
C SER A 29 -23.73 28.95 42.49
N PRO A 30 -22.83 28.49 43.39
CA PRO A 30 -21.50 27.98 43.04
C PRO A 30 -21.49 26.50 42.60
N ALA A 31 -20.36 26.14 41.99
CA ALA A 31 -20.01 24.85 41.41
C ALA A 31 -20.08 23.66 42.38
N LEU A 32 -20.56 22.52 41.87
CA LEU A 32 -20.27 21.20 42.43
C LEU A 32 -19.42 20.42 41.41
N THR A 33 -18.15 20.24 41.75
CA THR A 33 -17.19 19.41 41.02
C THR A 33 -17.50 17.94 41.30
N ALA A 34 -17.91 17.18 40.29
CA ALA A 34 -17.99 15.72 40.36
C ALA A 34 -16.84 15.13 39.52
N ARG A 35 -15.78 14.67 40.20
CA ARG A 35 -14.74 13.81 39.63
C ARG A 35 -15.34 12.41 39.45
N VAL A 36 -15.40 11.91 38.22
CA VAL A 36 -15.69 10.50 37.94
C VAL A 36 -14.37 9.84 37.53
N HIS A 37 -13.82 8.98 38.40
CA HIS A 37 -12.78 8.03 38.01
C HIS A 37 -13.46 6.89 37.24
N GLY A 38 -13.36 6.93 35.91
CA GLY A 38 -13.79 5.82 35.04
C GLY A 38 -12.60 4.93 34.70
N THR A 39 -12.52 3.75 35.30
CA THR A 39 -11.61 2.68 34.89
C THR A 39 -12.18 2.03 33.62
N VAL A 40 -11.50 2.18 32.49
CA VAL A 40 -11.88 1.50 31.24
C VAL A 40 -11.36 0.06 31.31
N MET A 41 -12.25 -0.90 31.46
CA MET A 41 -11.93 -2.33 31.36
C MET A 41 -12.29 -2.79 29.94
N CYS A 42 -11.29 -2.98 29.08
CA CYS A 42 -11.47 -3.59 27.77
C CYS A 42 -11.42 -5.11 27.88
N LEU A 43 -12.60 -5.74 27.98
CA LEU A 43 -12.77 -7.11 27.50
C LEU A 43 -13.69 -7.05 26.27
N GLY A 44 -13.18 -7.49 25.13
CA GLY A 44 -13.95 -7.91 23.94
C GLY A 44 -15.14 -7.04 23.54
N LEU A 45 -14.91 -6.13 22.59
CA LEU A 45 -15.91 -5.65 21.62
C LEU A 45 -17.27 -5.21 22.20
N VAL A 46 -17.39 -3.94 22.62
CA VAL A 46 -18.56 -3.05 22.47
C VAL A 46 -18.21 -1.73 23.16
N LEU A 47 -18.07 -0.65 22.38
CA LEU A 47 -18.03 0.71 22.93
C LEU A 47 -19.48 1.18 23.12
N MET A 48 -20.07 0.92 24.29
CA MET A 48 -21.32 1.60 24.68
C MET A 48 -20.97 2.96 25.28
N VAL A 49 -21.14 4.03 24.51
CA VAL A 49 -21.20 5.39 25.06
C VAL A 49 -22.60 5.59 25.63
N LEU A 50 -22.76 5.49 26.95
CA LEU A 50 -23.98 5.90 27.65
C LEU A 50 -23.99 7.44 27.80
N ALA A 51 -24.42 8.13 26.75
CA ALA A 51 -24.86 9.51 26.85
C ALA A 51 -26.03 9.74 25.89
N GLY A 52 -27.26 9.66 26.41
CA GLY A 52 -28.46 10.19 25.73
C GLY A 52 -29.09 9.31 24.64
N GLY A 53 -29.81 8.26 25.04
CA GLY A 53 -31.14 7.96 24.49
C GLY A 53 -31.33 7.59 23.01
N PHE A 54 -30.29 7.32 22.22
CA PHE A 54 -30.44 6.77 20.87
C PHE A 54 -29.72 5.43 20.73
N LEU A 55 -30.49 4.37 20.43
CA LEU A 55 -29.95 3.09 19.99
C LEU A 55 -29.32 3.26 18.61
N LEU A 56 -28.00 3.39 18.55
CA LEU A 56 -27.27 3.27 17.30
C LEU A 56 -27.14 1.78 16.98
N SER A 57 -27.66 1.37 15.81
CA SER A 57 -27.49 0.02 15.27
C SER A 57 -26.02 -0.40 15.39
N ALA A 58 -25.75 -1.42 16.20
CA ALA A 58 -24.42 -1.96 16.38
C ALA A 58 -23.98 -2.56 15.03
N ALA A 59 -23.01 -1.94 14.38
CA ALA A 59 -22.35 -2.53 13.23
C ALA A 59 -21.78 -3.89 13.68
N THR A 60 -22.28 -4.98 13.10
CA THR A 60 -21.87 -6.37 13.39
C THR A 60 -20.48 -6.72 12.87
N ARG A 61 -19.73 -5.72 12.39
CA ARG A 61 -18.37 -5.88 11.90
C ARG A 61 -17.44 -4.99 12.74
N PRO A 62 -16.30 -5.52 13.20
CA PRO A 62 -15.29 -4.68 13.83
C PRO A 62 -14.95 -3.54 12.85
N PRO A 63 -14.87 -2.29 13.32
CA PRO A 63 -14.47 -1.18 12.46
C PRO A 63 -13.11 -1.53 11.87
N THR A 64 -13.01 -1.49 10.54
CA THR A 64 -11.74 -1.67 9.85
C THR A 64 -10.83 -0.49 10.21
N SER A 65 -9.52 -0.69 10.07
CA SER A 65 -8.49 0.36 10.22
C SER A 65 -8.69 1.56 9.27
N HIS A 66 -9.70 1.53 8.40
CA HIS A 66 -9.99 2.53 7.37
C HIS A 66 -11.42 3.10 7.45
N ALA A 67 -12.21 2.73 8.47
CA ALA A 67 -13.50 3.37 8.67
C ALA A 67 -13.31 4.86 9.00
N ALA A 68 -14.20 5.73 8.50
CA ALA A 68 -14.19 7.15 8.87
C ALA A 68 -14.50 7.32 10.37
N PRO A 69 -14.00 8.38 11.02
CA PRO A 69 -14.33 8.65 12.42
C PRO A 69 -15.86 8.79 12.56
N PRO A 70 -16.48 8.11 13.55
CA PRO A 70 -17.88 8.31 13.87
C PRO A 70 -18.19 9.78 14.13
N ALA A 71 -19.41 10.22 13.80
CA ALA A 71 -19.83 11.60 14.01
C ALA A 71 -19.59 12.05 15.47
N GLY A 72 -18.83 13.15 15.63
CA GLY A 72 -18.46 13.70 16.94
C GLY A 72 -17.12 13.22 17.51
N LEU A 73 -16.43 12.28 16.86
CA LEU A 73 -15.05 11.90 17.20
C LEU A 73 -14.06 12.62 16.28
N ALA A 74 -12.99 13.16 16.85
CA ALA A 74 -11.89 13.72 16.07
C ALA A 74 -11.11 12.59 15.36
N ALA A 75 -10.55 12.90 14.18
CA ALA A 75 -9.77 11.93 13.41
C ALA A 75 -8.55 11.40 14.18
N ALA A 76 -7.91 12.24 15.00
CA ALA A 76 -6.77 11.84 15.83
C ALA A 76 -7.16 10.81 16.91
N ASP A 77 -8.27 11.02 17.61
CA ASP A 77 -8.77 10.09 18.61
C ASP A 77 -9.22 8.77 17.98
N TRP A 78 -9.79 8.84 16.78
CA TRP A 78 -10.17 7.66 16.01
C TRP A 78 -8.96 6.83 15.58
N HIS A 79 -7.88 7.45 15.11
CA HIS A 79 -6.63 6.74 14.82
C HIS A 79 -6.00 6.12 16.07
N ALA A 80 -6.06 6.80 17.23
CA ALA A 80 -5.57 6.24 18.49
C ALA A 80 -6.36 4.99 18.89
N ILE A 81 -7.68 4.97 18.69
CA ILE A 81 -8.53 3.79 18.92
C ILE A 81 -8.17 2.66 17.94
N GLN A 82 -7.99 2.97 16.66
CA GLN A 82 -7.60 1.98 15.65
C GLN A 82 -6.24 1.35 15.96
N ALA A 83 -5.29 2.12 16.49
CA ALA A 83 -3.99 1.62 16.93
C ALA A 83 -4.06 0.68 18.15
N MET A 84 -5.16 0.70 18.90
CA MET A 84 -5.41 -0.22 20.01
C MET A 84 -6.12 -1.52 19.58
N LEU A 85 -6.62 -1.60 18.34
CA LEU A 85 -7.23 -2.81 17.83
C LEU A 85 -6.14 -3.87 17.55
N PRO A 86 -6.42 -5.16 17.81
CA PRO A 86 -5.48 -6.21 17.47
C PRO A 86 -5.24 -6.25 15.95
N PRO A 87 -4.04 -6.68 15.50
CA PRO A 87 -3.77 -6.84 14.09
C PRO A 87 -4.77 -7.82 13.46
N SER A 88 -5.20 -7.49 12.25
CA SER A 88 -6.11 -8.32 11.45
C SER A 88 -5.56 -8.45 10.04
N GLN A 89 -5.86 -9.58 9.38
CA GLN A 89 -5.48 -9.79 7.99
C GLN A 89 -6.21 -8.79 7.10
N GLN A 90 -5.45 -7.94 6.39
CA GLN A 90 -6.03 -6.98 5.45
C GLN A 90 -6.19 -7.54 4.03
N ALA A 91 -5.30 -8.44 3.60
CA ALA A 91 -5.30 -8.97 2.25
C ALA A 91 -4.62 -10.34 2.15
N TYR A 92 -4.87 -11.01 1.03
CA TYR A 92 -4.10 -12.15 0.54
C TYR A 92 -3.58 -11.79 -0.85
N LEU A 93 -2.27 -11.66 -1.00
CA LEU A 93 -1.61 -11.32 -2.26
C LEU A 93 -0.96 -12.58 -2.85
N LYS A 94 -1.16 -12.79 -4.15
CA LYS A 94 -0.62 -13.93 -4.90
C LYS A 94 -0.28 -13.46 -6.31
N ALA A 95 0.83 -13.94 -6.87
CA ALA A 95 1.17 -13.71 -8.27
C ALA A 95 0.05 -14.18 -9.21
N SER A 96 -0.11 -13.50 -10.34
CA SER A 96 -1.05 -13.87 -11.42
C SER A 96 -0.69 -15.18 -12.13
N ASN A 97 0.59 -15.57 -12.12
CA ASN A 97 1.16 -16.78 -12.69
C ASN A 97 1.88 -17.57 -11.59
N THR A 98 1.18 -18.51 -10.94
CA THR A 98 1.76 -19.28 -9.84
C THR A 98 2.33 -20.60 -10.33
N GLY A 99 3.44 -20.54 -11.07
CA GLY A 99 4.22 -21.69 -11.46
C GLY A 99 4.72 -22.45 -10.22
N ALA A 100 4.87 -23.77 -10.39
CA ALA A 100 5.43 -24.60 -9.34
C ALA A 100 6.93 -24.32 -9.24
N GLY A 101 7.37 -23.78 -8.12
CA GLY A 101 8.80 -23.52 -7.90
C GLY A 101 9.22 -22.06 -8.07
N ASP A 102 8.33 -21.14 -8.49
CA ASP A 102 8.69 -19.72 -8.73
C ASP A 102 9.13 -18.95 -7.47
N ILE A 103 8.88 -19.52 -6.27
CA ILE A 103 9.21 -18.96 -4.94
C ILE A 103 8.69 -17.52 -4.76
N PHE A 104 7.45 -17.25 -5.16
CA PHE A 104 6.79 -15.99 -4.81
C PHE A 104 6.77 -15.78 -3.30
N GLY A 105 7.17 -14.60 -2.84
CA GLY A 105 7.27 -14.28 -1.42
C GLY A 105 8.68 -14.44 -0.85
N TRP A 106 9.68 -14.76 -1.68
CA TRP A 106 11.07 -14.87 -1.24
C TRP A 106 11.61 -13.57 -0.62
N SER A 107 11.31 -12.44 -1.25
CA SER A 107 11.62 -11.12 -0.75
C SER A 107 10.39 -10.23 -0.82
N VAL A 108 10.22 -9.35 0.17
CA VAL A 108 9.08 -8.43 0.25
C VAL A 108 9.58 -7.06 0.69
N ALA A 109 9.07 -6.01 0.05
CA ALA A 109 9.22 -4.63 0.48
C ALA A 109 7.87 -3.91 0.43
N VAL A 110 7.67 -2.92 1.28
CA VAL A 110 6.44 -2.14 1.37
C VAL A 110 6.78 -0.68 1.59
N ASP A 111 6.13 0.20 0.84
CA ASP A 111 6.08 1.62 1.11
C ASP A 111 4.69 2.17 0.80
N GLY A 112 4.10 2.85 1.78
CA GLY A 112 2.71 3.34 1.72
C GLY A 112 1.72 2.29 1.23
N ASP A 113 1.12 2.56 0.06
CA ASP A 113 0.13 1.70 -0.60
C ASP A 113 0.73 0.69 -1.59
N THR A 114 2.06 0.58 -1.66
CA THR A 114 2.78 -0.27 -2.62
C THR A 114 3.47 -1.42 -1.90
N VAL A 115 3.23 -2.65 -2.35
CA VAL A 115 3.94 -3.86 -1.91
C VAL A 115 4.64 -4.47 -3.10
N VAL A 116 5.93 -4.77 -2.96
CA VAL A 116 6.73 -5.46 -3.96
C VAL A 116 7.10 -6.83 -3.44
N VAL A 117 6.91 -7.87 -4.25
CA VAL A 117 7.20 -9.25 -3.88
C VAL A 117 8.08 -9.90 -4.93
N GLY A 118 9.25 -10.39 -4.52
CA GLY A 118 10.17 -11.14 -5.38
C GLY A 118 9.79 -12.62 -5.52
N ALA A 119 10.08 -13.17 -6.71
CA ALA A 119 9.91 -14.57 -7.08
C ALA A 119 11.11 -14.97 -7.97
N TYR A 120 12.24 -15.23 -7.33
CA TYR A 120 13.52 -15.34 -8.05
C TYR A 120 13.65 -16.58 -8.94
N GLN A 121 12.80 -17.58 -8.76
CA GLN A 121 12.77 -18.80 -9.60
C GLN A 121 11.68 -18.76 -10.66
N GLU A 122 11.04 -17.61 -10.87
CA GLU A 122 10.05 -17.46 -11.93
C GLU A 122 10.71 -17.62 -13.31
N ASP A 123 10.12 -18.45 -14.18
CA ASP A 123 10.79 -18.96 -15.38
C ASP A 123 10.57 -18.13 -16.67
N SER A 124 9.77 -17.06 -16.63
CA SER A 124 9.43 -16.35 -17.85
C SER A 124 10.63 -15.63 -18.47
N ALA A 125 10.76 -15.67 -19.80
CA ALA A 125 11.72 -14.88 -20.56
C ALA A 125 11.19 -13.48 -20.95
N ALA A 126 10.08 -13.03 -20.36
CA ALA A 126 9.58 -11.67 -20.54
C ALA A 126 10.61 -10.62 -20.08
N THR A 127 10.67 -9.49 -20.79
CA THR A 127 11.57 -8.38 -20.48
C THR A 127 10.81 -7.18 -19.93
N GLY A 128 11.46 -6.40 -19.07
CA GLY A 128 10.94 -5.10 -18.61
C GLY A 128 9.66 -5.20 -17.77
N VAL A 129 8.57 -4.55 -18.20
CA VAL A 129 7.35 -4.42 -17.39
C VAL A 129 6.14 -4.97 -18.15
N GLY A 130 5.40 -5.89 -17.52
CA GLY A 130 4.12 -6.39 -18.03
C GLY A 130 4.21 -7.32 -19.23
N GLY A 131 5.36 -7.96 -19.46
CA GLY A 131 5.53 -8.94 -20.53
C GLY A 131 4.76 -10.26 -20.31
N ASP A 132 4.90 -11.18 -21.26
CA ASP A 132 4.20 -12.48 -21.25
C ASP A 132 4.69 -13.40 -20.11
N GLN A 133 3.87 -13.50 -19.06
CA GLN A 133 4.11 -14.32 -17.87
C GLN A 133 4.02 -15.84 -18.11
N THR A 134 3.64 -16.28 -19.32
CA THR A 134 3.53 -17.70 -19.66
C THR A 134 4.75 -18.25 -20.41
N ASN A 135 5.69 -17.37 -20.77
CA ASN A 135 6.86 -17.72 -21.57
C ASN A 135 8.00 -18.34 -20.75
N ASN A 136 7.85 -19.58 -20.28
CA ASN A 136 8.80 -20.24 -19.39
C ASN A 136 10.09 -20.76 -20.08
N SER A 137 10.65 -20.01 -21.03
CA SER A 137 11.85 -20.39 -21.77
C SER A 137 13.17 -20.00 -21.09
N ALA A 138 13.14 -19.19 -20.02
CA ALA A 138 14.31 -18.74 -19.27
C ALA A 138 14.19 -19.15 -17.79
N SER A 139 14.47 -20.43 -17.50
CA SER A 139 14.25 -20.96 -16.15
C SER A 139 15.04 -20.21 -15.09
N GLY A 140 14.39 -19.85 -13.99
CA GLY A 140 15.00 -19.09 -12.90
C GLY A 140 15.49 -17.68 -13.29
N ALA A 141 14.99 -17.09 -14.39
CA ALA A 141 15.28 -15.70 -14.73
C ALA A 141 14.74 -14.74 -13.66
N GLY A 142 13.64 -15.13 -13.00
CA GLY A 142 13.07 -14.48 -11.82
C GLY A 142 12.22 -13.25 -12.12
N ALA A 143 11.34 -12.88 -11.20
CA ALA A 143 10.42 -11.74 -11.34
C ALA A 143 10.22 -10.98 -10.03
N ALA A 144 9.66 -9.77 -10.14
CA ALA A 144 9.07 -9.04 -9.02
C ALA A 144 7.65 -8.56 -9.34
N TYR A 145 6.75 -8.65 -8.38
CA TYR A 145 5.33 -8.32 -8.53
C TYR A 145 5.01 -7.10 -7.69
N VAL A 146 4.37 -6.10 -8.30
CA VAL A 146 3.97 -4.88 -7.61
C VAL A 146 2.47 -4.93 -7.38
N PHE A 147 2.06 -4.84 -6.13
CA PHE A 147 0.68 -4.71 -5.71
C PHE A 147 0.45 -3.31 -5.15
N THR A 148 -0.64 -2.69 -5.56
CA THR A 148 -1.07 -1.41 -5.00
C THR A 148 -2.43 -1.53 -4.35
N ARG A 149 -2.57 -0.85 -3.21
CA ARG A 149 -3.85 -0.66 -2.54
C ARG A 149 -4.56 0.55 -3.13
N SER A 150 -5.84 0.38 -3.44
CA SER A 150 -6.78 1.50 -3.58
C SER A 150 -7.81 1.40 -2.45
N ASP A 151 -8.15 2.54 -1.86
CA ASP A 151 -9.15 2.68 -0.80
C ASP A 151 -10.56 2.98 -1.36
N ALA A 152 -10.75 2.69 -2.65
CA ALA A 152 -12.00 2.89 -3.33
C ALA A 152 -13.14 2.13 -2.61
N GLN A 153 -14.16 2.86 -2.17
CA GLN A 153 -15.39 2.33 -1.57
C GLN A 153 -15.26 1.70 -0.17
N GLY A 154 -14.29 2.12 0.65
CA GLY A 154 -14.28 1.83 2.09
C GLY A 154 -13.83 0.40 2.46
N ALA A 155 -13.28 -0.34 1.50
CA ALA A 155 -12.52 -1.56 1.72
C ALA A 155 -11.21 -1.50 0.92
N PRO A 156 -10.06 -1.89 1.50
CA PRO A 156 -8.80 -1.91 0.77
C PRO A 156 -8.86 -2.94 -0.35
N ALA A 157 -8.83 -2.47 -1.59
CA ALA A 157 -8.73 -3.29 -2.79
C ALA A 157 -7.27 -3.32 -3.24
N TRP A 158 -6.61 -4.44 -3.01
CA TRP A 158 -5.26 -4.69 -3.53
C TRP A 158 -5.33 -5.27 -4.93
N THR A 159 -4.55 -4.71 -5.85
CA THR A 159 -4.44 -5.20 -7.23
C THR A 159 -2.98 -5.32 -7.63
N GLN A 160 -2.64 -6.34 -8.41
CA GLN A 160 -1.33 -6.40 -9.05
C GLN A 160 -1.25 -5.31 -10.12
N GLN A 161 -0.46 -4.27 -9.85
CA GLN A 161 -0.24 -3.15 -10.75
C GLN A 161 0.80 -3.46 -11.82
N ALA A 162 1.83 -4.24 -11.46
CA ALA A 162 2.90 -4.57 -12.40
C ALA A 162 3.52 -5.95 -12.15
N TYR A 163 4.13 -6.47 -13.21
CA TYR A 163 5.02 -7.61 -13.23
C TYR A 163 6.33 -7.11 -13.83
N LEU A 164 7.40 -7.16 -13.03
CA LEU A 164 8.71 -6.60 -13.35
C LEU A 164 9.69 -7.73 -13.66
N LYS A 165 10.50 -7.49 -14.69
CA LYS A 165 11.55 -8.37 -15.18
C LYS A 165 12.80 -7.58 -15.50
N ALA A 166 13.95 -8.27 -15.44
CA ALA A 166 15.18 -7.76 -16.02
C ALA A 166 14.97 -7.36 -17.49
N THR A 167 15.77 -6.41 -17.97
CA THR A 167 15.77 -6.04 -19.40
C THR A 167 16.52 -7.05 -20.27
N ASN A 168 17.35 -7.89 -19.66
CA ASN A 168 18.13 -8.99 -20.24
C ASN A 168 17.94 -10.28 -19.39
N PRO A 169 16.74 -10.85 -19.33
CA PRO A 169 16.48 -12.03 -18.50
C PRO A 169 17.17 -13.26 -19.11
N ASP A 170 18.24 -13.74 -18.47
CA ASP A 170 18.85 -15.03 -18.77
C ASP A 170 18.50 -16.07 -17.71
N ALA A 171 18.67 -17.34 -18.07
CA ALA A 171 18.34 -18.44 -17.18
C ALA A 171 19.25 -18.43 -15.94
N ASN A 172 18.65 -18.55 -14.76
CA ASN A 172 19.28 -18.53 -13.43
C ASN A 172 19.81 -17.17 -12.93
N ASP A 173 19.51 -16.05 -13.61
CA ASP A 173 19.89 -14.72 -13.15
C ASP A 173 19.27 -14.33 -11.80
N ASN A 174 18.17 -15.00 -11.42
CA ASN A 174 17.50 -14.85 -10.14
C ASN A 174 17.01 -13.42 -9.84
N PHE A 175 16.49 -12.71 -10.84
CA PHE A 175 15.87 -11.41 -10.63
C PHE A 175 14.73 -11.50 -9.61
N GLY A 176 14.67 -10.57 -8.66
CA GLY A 176 13.69 -10.64 -7.56
C GLY A 176 14.23 -11.38 -6.34
N TRP A 177 15.51 -11.76 -6.33
CA TRP A 177 16.19 -12.27 -5.13
C TRP A 177 16.07 -11.32 -3.94
N ARG A 178 16.24 -10.02 -4.19
CA ARG A 178 15.97 -8.97 -3.22
C ARG A 178 15.23 -7.81 -3.86
N VAL A 179 14.26 -7.25 -3.15
CA VAL A 179 13.51 -6.07 -3.57
C VAL A 179 13.56 -5.00 -2.50
N ALA A 180 13.54 -3.74 -2.92
CA ALA A 180 13.34 -2.57 -2.07
C ALA A 180 12.46 -1.55 -2.80
N VAL A 181 11.69 -0.77 -2.06
CA VAL A 181 10.79 0.27 -2.61
C VAL A 181 10.83 1.50 -1.71
N ASP A 182 10.85 2.68 -2.33
CA ASP A 182 10.62 3.98 -1.68
C ASP A 182 9.90 4.90 -2.66
N GLY A 183 8.68 5.32 -2.28
CA GLY A 183 7.75 6.08 -3.10
C GLY A 183 7.47 5.42 -4.45
N ASP A 184 7.93 6.09 -5.50
CA ASP A 184 7.76 5.69 -6.90
C ASP A 184 8.97 4.95 -7.47
N THR A 185 9.93 4.53 -6.64
CA THR A 185 11.16 3.84 -7.08
C THR A 185 11.26 2.44 -6.48
N ILE A 186 11.51 1.44 -7.33
CA ILE A 186 11.76 0.05 -6.94
C ILE A 186 13.18 -0.32 -7.37
N VAL A 187 13.89 -1.02 -6.49
CA VAL A 187 15.17 -1.66 -6.80
C VAL A 187 15.02 -3.17 -6.67
N VAL A 188 15.49 -3.90 -7.67
CA VAL A 188 15.45 -5.36 -7.70
C VAL A 188 16.84 -5.92 -7.96
N GLY A 189 17.32 -6.81 -7.09
CA GLY A 189 18.57 -7.53 -7.26
C GLY A 189 18.41 -8.81 -8.08
N ALA A 190 19.42 -9.10 -8.90
CA ALA A 190 19.61 -10.32 -9.66
C ALA A 190 21.07 -10.77 -9.48
N TYR A 191 21.36 -11.40 -8.34
CA TYR A 191 22.73 -11.62 -7.91
C TYR A 191 23.53 -12.61 -8.77
N ARG A 192 22.85 -13.37 -9.65
CA ARG A 192 23.49 -14.33 -10.56
C ARG A 192 23.58 -13.86 -12.01
N GLU A 193 23.21 -12.61 -12.28
CA GLU A 193 23.35 -12.04 -13.61
C GLU A 193 24.82 -12.06 -14.08
N ASP A 194 25.05 -12.37 -15.36
CA ASP A 194 26.36 -12.77 -15.88
C ASP A 194 27.15 -11.66 -16.60
N SER A 195 26.55 -10.49 -16.87
CA SER A 195 27.22 -9.47 -17.68
C SER A 195 28.47 -8.90 -17.03
N ALA A 196 29.52 -8.72 -17.83
CA ALA A 196 30.76 -8.04 -17.49
C ALA A 196 30.66 -6.49 -17.55
N ALA A 197 29.45 -5.94 -17.73
CA ALA A 197 29.22 -4.51 -17.65
C ALA A 197 29.68 -3.93 -16.29
N THR A 198 30.07 -2.66 -16.30
CA THR A 198 30.45 -1.90 -15.09
C THR A 198 29.62 -0.63 -14.99
N GLY A 199 29.43 -0.14 -13.76
CA GLY A 199 28.71 1.11 -13.50
C GLY A 199 27.24 1.05 -13.91
N VAL A 200 26.74 2.12 -14.54
CA VAL A 200 25.30 2.28 -14.83
C VAL A 200 25.05 2.20 -16.33
N GLY A 201 24.12 1.34 -16.74
CA GLY A 201 23.66 1.25 -18.14
C GLY A 201 24.68 0.66 -19.11
N GLY A 202 25.62 -0.17 -18.63
CA GLY A 202 26.57 -0.87 -19.47
C GLY A 202 25.93 -1.95 -20.36
N ASP A 203 26.76 -2.62 -21.17
CA ASP A 203 26.33 -3.66 -22.11
C ASP A 203 25.83 -4.92 -21.38
N GLN A 204 24.52 -5.07 -21.33
CA GLN A 204 23.82 -6.20 -20.73
C GLN A 204 23.97 -7.54 -21.47
N THR A 205 24.62 -7.57 -22.64
CA THR A 205 24.74 -8.78 -23.47
C THR A 205 26.08 -9.52 -23.31
N ASN A 206 27.03 -8.93 -22.59
CA ASN A 206 28.37 -9.47 -22.43
C ASN A 206 28.50 -10.41 -21.22
N ASN A 207 28.01 -11.64 -21.32
CA ASN A 207 27.97 -12.61 -20.21
C ASN A 207 29.32 -13.30 -19.91
N SER A 208 30.44 -12.57 -20.01
CA SER A 208 31.78 -13.12 -19.75
C SER A 208 32.19 -13.11 -18.27
N ALA A 209 31.40 -12.49 -17.39
CA ALA A 209 31.65 -12.40 -15.96
C ALA A 209 30.54 -13.10 -15.15
N GLY A 210 30.50 -14.43 -15.25
CA GLY A 210 29.40 -15.22 -14.68
C GLY A 210 29.17 -14.97 -13.18
N ASN A 211 27.90 -14.88 -12.77
CA ASN A 211 27.44 -14.53 -11.43
C ASN A 211 28.08 -13.25 -10.86
N SER A 212 28.45 -12.30 -11.70
CA SER A 212 28.93 -11.00 -11.23
C SER A 212 27.80 -10.15 -10.64
N GLY A 213 26.56 -10.45 -11.03
CA GLY A 213 25.33 -9.94 -10.46
C GLY A 213 24.97 -8.52 -10.90
N ALA A 214 23.70 -8.14 -10.74
CA ALA A 214 23.17 -6.83 -11.09
C ALA A 214 22.08 -6.36 -10.13
N ALA A 215 21.78 -5.06 -10.18
CA ALA A 215 20.54 -4.50 -9.66
C ALA A 215 19.84 -3.64 -10.72
N TYR A 216 18.51 -3.63 -10.69
CA TYR A 216 17.66 -2.94 -11.65
C TYR A 216 16.76 -1.95 -10.93
N VAL A 217 16.65 -0.74 -11.47
CA VAL A 217 15.82 0.33 -10.92
C VAL A 217 14.62 0.54 -11.84
N PHE A 218 13.43 0.63 -11.26
CA PHE A 218 12.19 0.94 -11.95
C PHE A 218 11.55 2.17 -11.29
N THR A 219 10.98 3.05 -12.11
CA THR A 219 10.24 4.22 -11.64
C THR A 219 8.79 4.21 -12.10
N ARG A 220 7.91 4.73 -11.25
CA ARG A 220 6.48 4.91 -11.54
C ARG A 220 6.17 6.35 -11.91
N SER A 221 5.34 6.50 -12.95
CA SER A 221 4.62 7.75 -13.24
C SER A 221 3.14 7.44 -13.38
N GLY A 222 2.32 7.99 -12.48
CA GLY A 222 0.91 7.61 -12.36
C GLY A 222 0.77 6.13 -11.98
N THR A 223 0.26 5.30 -12.89
CA THR A 223 0.13 3.85 -12.70
C THR A 223 1.14 3.03 -13.50
N THR A 224 2.03 3.68 -14.24
CA THR A 224 2.95 3.03 -15.18
C THR A 224 4.34 2.93 -14.59
N TRP A 225 4.83 1.70 -14.44
CA TRP A 225 6.23 1.41 -14.09
C TRP A 225 7.09 1.32 -15.35
N THR A 226 8.32 1.81 -15.28
CA THR A 226 9.29 1.81 -16.39
C THR A 226 10.68 1.44 -15.87
N PRO A 227 11.47 0.65 -16.61
CA PRO A 227 12.89 0.46 -16.28
C PRO A 227 13.62 1.80 -16.39
N GLN A 228 14.40 2.15 -15.38
CA GLN A 228 15.16 3.40 -15.31
C GLN A 228 16.66 3.16 -15.41
N ALA A 229 17.19 2.17 -14.67
CA ALA A 229 18.62 1.92 -14.62
C ALA A 229 18.95 0.44 -14.45
N TYR A 230 20.08 0.05 -15.01
CA TYR A 230 20.77 -1.22 -14.78
C TYR A 230 22.10 -0.89 -14.08
N LEU A 231 22.31 -1.47 -12.92
CA LEU A 231 23.41 -1.15 -12.01
C LEU A 231 24.35 -2.34 -11.89
N LYS A 232 25.64 -2.06 -12.04
CA LYS A 232 26.76 -2.97 -11.83
C LYS A 232 27.78 -2.34 -10.89
N ALA A 233 28.60 -3.19 -10.28
CA ALA A 233 29.78 -2.74 -9.58
C ALA A 233 30.69 -1.93 -10.53
N SER A 234 31.46 -0.99 -10.00
CA SER A 234 32.48 -0.28 -10.80
C SER A 234 33.66 -1.19 -11.17
N ASN A 235 33.84 -2.28 -10.43
CA ASN A 235 34.92 -3.25 -10.53
C ASN A 235 34.38 -4.68 -10.73
N THR A 236 33.33 -4.85 -11.54
CA THR A 236 32.69 -6.14 -11.83
C THR A 236 33.67 -7.30 -12.02
N GLY A 237 33.64 -8.27 -11.10
CA GLY A 237 34.32 -9.55 -11.15
C GLY A 237 33.33 -10.71 -11.22
N ALA A 238 33.77 -11.83 -11.81
CA ALA A 238 32.96 -13.04 -11.86
C ALA A 238 32.77 -13.62 -10.45
N GLY A 239 31.53 -13.89 -10.05
CA GLY A 239 31.20 -14.45 -8.74
C GLY A 239 30.97 -13.43 -7.62
N ASP A 240 31.17 -12.13 -7.87
CA ASP A 240 31.01 -11.06 -6.87
C ASP A 240 29.59 -10.97 -6.29
N ASN A 241 28.59 -11.48 -7.02
CA ASN A 241 27.19 -11.50 -6.64
C ASN A 241 26.62 -10.13 -6.28
N PHE A 242 26.94 -9.09 -7.05
CA PHE A 242 26.34 -7.76 -6.90
C PHE A 242 24.82 -7.84 -7.01
N GLY A 243 24.09 -7.18 -6.11
CA GLY A 243 22.62 -7.30 -6.06
C GLY A 243 22.10 -8.39 -5.14
N VAL A 244 22.96 -9.09 -4.38
CA VAL A 244 22.52 -10.03 -3.33
C VAL A 244 21.65 -9.36 -2.26
N SER A 245 21.90 -8.08 -2.02
CA SER A 245 21.13 -7.22 -1.12
C SER A 245 20.97 -5.85 -1.75
N VAL A 246 19.79 -5.24 -1.57
CA VAL A 246 19.48 -3.90 -2.06
C VAL A 246 18.70 -3.14 -0.99
N ALA A 247 18.93 -1.84 -0.92
CA ALA A 247 18.16 -0.90 -0.11
C ALA A 247 18.03 0.42 -0.87
N ILE A 248 16.95 1.15 -0.63
CA ILE A 248 16.71 2.48 -1.17
C ILE A 248 16.17 3.40 -0.07
N SER A 249 16.61 4.65 -0.07
CA SER A 249 16.04 5.73 0.71
C SER A 249 16.25 7.06 0.00
N GLY A 250 15.15 7.76 -0.29
CA GLY A 250 15.10 8.88 -1.23
C GLY A 250 15.74 8.49 -2.56
N ASP A 251 16.68 9.32 -3.00
CA ASP A 251 17.42 9.12 -4.25
C ASP A 251 18.66 8.22 -4.09
N THR A 252 18.86 7.61 -2.92
CA THR A 252 20.06 6.80 -2.63
C THR A 252 19.74 5.32 -2.68
N VAL A 253 20.39 4.61 -3.60
CA VAL A 253 20.38 3.15 -3.70
C VAL A 253 21.70 2.59 -3.17
N VAL A 254 21.62 1.57 -2.31
CA VAL A 254 22.78 0.80 -1.85
C VAL A 254 22.62 -0.64 -2.29
N VAL A 255 23.69 -1.21 -2.85
CA VAL A 255 23.72 -2.58 -3.34
C VAL A 255 24.92 -3.31 -2.76
N GLY A 256 24.70 -4.51 -2.23
CA GLY A 256 25.77 -5.35 -1.70
C GLY A 256 26.29 -6.36 -2.73
N ALA A 257 27.56 -6.71 -2.61
CA ALA A 257 28.26 -7.75 -3.35
C ALA A 257 29.11 -8.54 -2.33
N TYR A 258 28.58 -9.63 -1.80
CA TYR A 258 29.17 -10.27 -0.60
C TYR A 258 30.38 -11.16 -0.88
N GLN A 259 30.61 -11.51 -2.14
CA GLN A 259 31.73 -12.36 -2.57
C GLN A 259 32.83 -11.56 -3.27
N GLU A 260 32.68 -10.25 -3.36
CA GLU A 260 33.68 -9.36 -3.94
C GLU A 260 34.96 -9.42 -3.09
N ASP A 261 36.12 -9.60 -3.75
CA ASP A 261 37.37 -10.03 -3.11
C ASP A 261 38.61 -9.14 -3.40
N SER A 262 38.40 -7.89 -3.85
CA SER A 262 39.50 -7.00 -4.27
C SER A 262 40.24 -6.22 -3.17
#